data_AF-A0A7X5IFW3-F1
#
_entry.id   AF-A0A7X5IFW3-F1
#
_cell.length_a   1.000
_cell.length_b   1.000
_cell.length_c   1.000
_cell.angle_alpha   90.00
_cell.angle_beta   90.00
_cell.angle_gamma   90.00
#
_symmetry.space_group_name_H-M   'P 1'
#
loop_
_entity.id
_entity.type
_entity.pdbx_description
1 polymer ?
#
loop_
_entity_poly.entity_id
_entity_poly.type
_entity_poly.pdbx_seq_one_letter_code
_entity_poly.pdbx_strand_id
1 'polypeptide(L)' 'MKKLDYGFLECVKKMPPLRHSIPGKAYDVRRSEAAAWIASQPDVVQKIFYIAQNNRVIRYDPGTGKWQGVDYSGN' A
#
# COMPACT_ATOMS: atom_id res chain seq x y z
N MET A 1 16.64 5.83 -18.66
CA MET A 1 15.56 5.72 -17.64
C MET A 1 15.15 4.26 -17.54
N LYS A 2 15.26 3.60 -16.39
CA LYS A 2 14.67 2.26 -16.22
C LYS A 2 13.15 2.41 -16.26
N LYS A 3 12.48 1.66 -17.13
CA LYS A 3 11.02 1.63 -17.21
C LYS A 3 10.48 1.13 -15.87
N LEU A 4 9.54 1.85 -15.26
CA LEU A 4 8.82 1.33 -14.10
C LEU A 4 8.01 0.12 -14.57
N ASP A 5 8.27 -1.02 -13.94
CA ASP A 5 7.47 -2.23 -14.10
C ASP A 5 6.25 -2.15 -13.17
N TYR A 6 5.07 -2.17 -13.79
CA TYR A 6 3.77 -2.12 -13.13
C TYR A 6 3.07 -3.48 -13.12
N GLY A 7 3.78 -4.58 -13.39
CA GLY A 7 3.20 -5.93 -13.41
C GLY A 7 2.44 -6.31 -12.13
N PHE A 8 2.83 -5.76 -10.97
CA PHE A 8 2.14 -5.95 -9.70
C PHE A 8 0.68 -5.44 -9.69
N LEU A 9 0.28 -4.58 -10.65
CA LEU A 9 -1.09 -4.09 -10.81
C LEU A 9 -1.96 -5.00 -11.69
N GLU A 10 -1.42 -6.02 -12.34
CA GLU A 10 -2.19 -6.92 -13.21
C GLU A 10 -3.33 -7.61 -12.45
N CYS A 11 -3.11 -7.95 -11.18
CA CYS A 11 -4.15 -8.51 -10.30
C CYS A 11 -5.38 -7.60 -10.16
N VAL A 12 -5.20 -6.27 -10.30
CA VAL A 12 -6.27 -5.28 -10.13
C VAL A 12 -7.28 -5.31 -11.26
N LYS A 13 -6.93 -5.85 -12.44
CA LYS A 13 -7.86 -5.98 -13.58
C LYS A 13 -9.10 -6.83 -13.25
N LYS A 14 -9.05 -7.64 -12.18
CA LYS A 14 -10.16 -8.50 -11.71
C LYS A 14 -11.05 -7.82 -10.66
N MET A 15 -10.84 -6.53 -10.38
CA MET A 15 -11.63 -5.79 -9.40
C MET A 15 -13.11 -5.79 -9.78
N PRO A 16 -14.03 -6.18 -8.87
CA PRO A 16 -15.46 -6.04 -9.12
C PRO A 16 -15.85 -4.55 -9.14
N PRO A 17 -17.07 -4.20 -9.59
CA PRO A 17 -17.59 -2.86 -9.43
C PRO A 17 -17.67 -2.49 -7.95
N LEU A 18 -16.90 -1.47 -7.53
CA LEU A 18 -16.80 -1.01 -6.16
C LEU A 18 -16.96 0.50 -6.11
N ARG A 19 -17.49 1.02 -5.00
CA ARG A 19 -17.75 2.44 -4.87
C ARG A 19 -16.46 3.23 -4.66
N HIS A 20 -16.23 4.22 -5.52
CA HIS A 20 -15.07 5.12 -5.38
C HIS A 20 -15.25 6.15 -4.27
N SER A 21 -16.45 6.72 -4.12
CA SER A 21 -16.78 7.77 -3.15
C SER A 21 -18.21 7.65 -2.63
N ILE A 22 -18.47 8.23 -1.45
CA ILE A 22 -19.83 8.28 -0.89
C ILE A 22 -20.59 9.44 -1.58
N PRO A 23 -21.76 9.20 -2.20
CA PRO A 23 -22.56 10.27 -2.80
C PRO A 23 -22.84 11.39 -1.80
N GLY A 24 -22.68 12.65 -2.24
CA GLY A 24 -22.92 13.83 -1.41
C GLY A 24 -21.86 14.09 -0.33
N LYS A 25 -20.74 13.34 -0.30
CA LYS A 25 -19.60 13.63 0.58
C LYS A 25 -18.35 13.94 -0.23
N ALA A 26 -17.48 14.77 0.31
CA ALA A 26 -16.14 14.95 -0.22
C ALA A 26 -15.40 13.61 -0.27
N TYR A 27 -14.59 13.43 -1.31
CA TYR A 27 -13.79 12.22 -1.48
C TYR A 27 -12.82 12.03 -0.31
N ASP A 28 -12.79 10.81 0.23
CA ASP A 28 -11.85 10.36 1.25
C ASP A 28 -11.39 8.95 0.84
N VAL A 29 -10.11 8.80 0.51
CA VAL A 29 -9.53 7.54 0.06
C VAL A 29 -9.73 6.41 1.07
N ARG A 30 -9.80 6.74 2.36
CA ARG A 30 -10.03 5.76 3.46
C ARG A 30 -11.45 5.20 3.44
N ARG A 31 -12.37 5.84 2.71
CA ARG A 31 -13.76 5.42 2.53
C ARG A 31 -14.04 4.84 1.14
N SER A 32 -13.02 4.77 0.29
CA SER A 32 -13.14 4.24 -1.07
C SER A 32 -13.04 2.71 -1.03
N GLU A 33 -14.11 2.02 -1.41
CA GLU A 33 -14.12 0.56 -1.52
C GLU A 33 -13.13 0.09 -2.59
N ALA A 34 -13.04 0.85 -3.69
CA ALA A 34 -12.07 0.58 -4.75
C ALA A 34 -10.62 0.71 -4.24
N ALA A 35 -10.28 1.80 -3.53
CA ALA A 35 -8.92 1.97 -3.02
C ALA A 35 -8.56 0.91 -1.97
N ALA A 36 -9.51 0.59 -1.07
CA ALA A 36 -9.32 -0.46 -0.08
C ALA A 36 -9.09 -1.85 -0.72
N TRP A 37 -9.86 -2.19 -1.76
CA TRP A 37 -9.70 -3.44 -2.49
C TRP A 37 -8.37 -3.51 -3.25
N ILE A 38 -7.94 -2.41 -3.90
CA ILE A 38 -6.63 -2.35 -4.57
C ILE A 38 -5.51 -2.54 -3.55
N ALA A 39 -5.59 -1.85 -2.42
CA ALA A 39 -4.59 -1.91 -1.36
C ALA A 39 -4.55 -3.27 -0.64
N SER A 40 -5.54 -4.14 -0.83
CA SER A 40 -5.55 -5.50 -0.26
C SER A 40 -4.97 -6.55 -1.21
N GLN A 41 -4.69 -6.22 -2.47
CA GLN A 41 -4.15 -7.20 -3.41
C GLN A 41 -2.71 -7.61 -3.02
N PRO A 42 -2.38 -8.91 -2.99
CA PRO A 42 -1.08 -9.39 -2.49
C PRO A 42 0.13 -8.71 -3.15
N ASP A 43 0.13 -8.62 -4.48
CA ASP A 43 1.23 -8.03 -5.25
C ASP A 43 1.38 -6.53 -4.99
N VAL A 44 0.26 -5.83 -4.75
CA VAL A 44 0.23 -4.40 -4.40
C VAL A 44 0.80 -4.20 -3.00
N VAL A 45 0.34 -4.97 -2.02
CA VAL A 45 0.86 -4.93 -0.64
C VAL A 45 2.36 -5.19 -0.62
N GLN A 46 2.81 -6.22 -1.35
CA GLN A 46 4.22 -6.57 -1.45
C GLN A 46 5.06 -5.44 -2.07
N LYS A 47 4.54 -4.81 -3.12
CA LYS A 47 5.23 -3.69 -3.78
C LYS A 47 5.33 -2.47 -2.85
N ILE A 48 4.26 -2.12 -2.13
CA ILE A 48 4.25 -1.01 -1.18
C ILE A 48 5.28 -1.26 -0.07
N PHE A 49 5.32 -2.49 0.47
CA PHE A 49 6.32 -2.87 1.47
C PHE A 49 7.75 -2.71 0.95
N TYR A 50 8.03 -3.21 -0.26
CA TYR A 50 9.35 -3.03 -0.88
C TYR A 50 9.69 -1.57 -1.16
N ILE A 51 8.72 -0.74 -1.52
CA ILE A 51 8.94 0.70 -1.68
C ILE A 51 9.35 1.31 -0.33
N ALA A 52 8.66 0.99 0.77
CA ALA A 52 9.00 1.48 2.10
C ALA A 52 10.40 1.03 2.54
N GLN A 53 10.72 -0.25 2.33
CA GLN A 53 12.02 -0.83 2.63
C GLN A 53 13.15 -0.18 1.81
N ASN A 54 12.99 -0.10 0.49
CA ASN A 54 14.02 0.41 -0.42
C ASN A 54 14.29 1.91 -0.23
N ASN A 55 13.27 2.68 0.15
CA ASN A 55 13.42 4.09 0.51
C ASN A 55 13.92 4.29 1.95
N ARG A 56 14.19 3.21 2.70
CA ARG A 56 14.71 3.24 4.07
C ARG A 56 13.85 4.06 5.04
N VAL A 57 12.53 4.12 4.80
CA VAL A 57 11.56 4.79 5.71
C VAL A 57 11.06 3.85 6.81
N ILE A 58 11.35 2.55 6.68
CA ILE A 58 11.20 1.54 7.72
C ILE A 58 12.54 0.83 7.95
N ARG A 59 12.75 0.35 9.17
CA ARG A 59 13.92 -0.44 9.58
C ARG A 59 13.47 -1.76 10.20
N TYR A 60 14.25 -2.81 9.97
CA TYR A 60 14.09 -4.09 10.63
C TYR A 60 14.97 -4.13 11.89
N ASP A 61 14.38 -4.56 12.99
CA ASP A 61 15.08 -4.84 14.23
C ASP A 61 15.31 -6.35 14.36
N PRO A 62 16.55 -6.84 14.23
CA PRO A 62 16.83 -8.27 14.33
C PRO A 62 16.67 -8.83 15.75
N GLY A 63 16.72 -7.99 16.79
CA GLY A 63 16.51 -8.43 18.17
C GLY A 63 15.04 -8.72 18.48
N THR A 64 14.12 -7.97 17.88
CA THR A 64 12.68 -8.17 18.07
C THR A 64 11.99 -8.89 16.91
N GLY A 65 12.64 -9.01 15.76
CA GLY A 65 12.07 -9.58 14.54
C GLY A 65 11.01 -8.69 13.89
N LYS A 66 10.97 -7.38 14.21
CA LYS A 66 9.91 -6.46 13.80
C LYS A 66 10.41 -5.39 12.84
N TRP A 67 9.51 -4.94 11.98
CA TRP A 67 9.68 -3.72 11.18
C TRP A 67 9.06 -2.54 11.90
N GLN A 68 9.72 -1.38 11.84
CA GLN A 68 9.24 -0.14 12.44
C GLN A 68 9.62 1.07 11.58
N GLY A 69 8.87 2.16 11.71
CA GLY A 69 9.24 3.43 11.09
C GLY A 69 10.59 3.94 11.62
N VAL A 70 11.38 4.58 10.78
CA VAL A 70 12.69 5.11 11.20
C VAL A 70 12.57 6.21 12.26
N ASP A 71 11.49 6.99 12.23
CA ASP A 71 11.21 8.07 13.19
C ASP A 71 10.40 7.60 14.42
N TYR A 72 10.05 6.31 14.49
CA TYR A 72 9.34 5.77 15.65
C TYR A 72 10.32 5.54 16.81
N SER A 73 10.24 6.39 17.83
CA SER A 73 11.11 6.34 19.02
C SER A 73 10.59 5.42 20.15
N GLY A 74 9.41 4.83 19.99
CA GLY A 74 8.68 4.24 21.12
C GLY A 74 8.18 5.33 22.08
N ASN A 75 7.11 5.04 22.79
CA ASN A 75 6.60 5.87 23.89
C ASN A 75 6.49 5.01 25.13
#